data_AF-A0A7K0A7C4-F1
#
_entry.id   AF-A0A7K0A7C4-F1
#
_cell.length_a   1.000
_cell.length_b   1.000
_cell.length_c   1.000
_cell.angle_alpha   90.00
_cell.angle_beta   90.00
_cell.angle_gamma   90.00
#
_symmetry.space_group_name_H-M   'P 1'
#
loop_
_entity.id
_entity.type
_entity.pdbx_description
1 polymer ?
#
loop_
_entity_poly.entity_id
_entity_poly.type
_entity_poly.pdbx_seq_one_letter_code
_entity_poly.pdbx_strand_id
1 'polypeptide(L)'
;MGRKVWVPVVSGPLAPYAAGFESWLRSRAYSSSAADRLYQFDQLSRWLERGGLGVGELTGEQAERFVSARRAAGRVTWVSPQSVLLPLEYLCELGVAPTPVAAAVSEGPLEGLLADYGRYLLIERGLSQHTVLDAYGPVARLFLAEREGPDGLGVGLGRLCAADVSSFLARECPKRSVSGARDLVCALRSLLRYLHLAGLIGLPPSMRSST
;
A
#
# COMPACT_ATOMS: atom_id res chain seq x y z
N MET A 1 19.58 -21.28 0.93
CA MET A 1 20.39 -20.34 0.11
C MET A 1 19.97 -18.92 0.47
N GLY A 2 20.72 -18.22 1.32
CA GLY A 2 20.40 -16.83 1.66
C GLY A 2 20.59 -15.94 0.45
N ARG A 3 19.51 -15.33 -0.07
CA ARG A 3 19.61 -14.30 -1.11
C ARG A 3 20.37 -13.14 -0.46
N LYS A 4 21.64 -12.94 -0.83
CA LYS A 4 22.35 -11.69 -0.55
C LYS A 4 21.53 -10.59 -1.22
N VAL A 5 20.75 -9.86 -0.43
CA VAL A 5 20.05 -8.67 -0.88
C VAL A 5 21.13 -7.64 -1.14
N TRP A 6 21.58 -7.52 -2.39
CA TRP A 6 22.39 -6.40 -2.83
C TRP A 6 21.48 -5.18 -2.80
N VAL A 7 21.70 -4.31 -1.82
CA VAL A 7 21.03 -3.00 -1.79
C VAL A 7 21.88 -2.08 -2.66
N PRO A 8 21.35 -1.56 -3.78
CA PRO A 8 22.09 -0.60 -4.59
C PRO A 8 22.38 0.64 -3.75
N VAL A 9 23.59 1.17 -3.85
CA VAL A 9 23.82 2.57 -3.49
C VAL A 9 23.10 3.39 -4.54
N VAL A 10 22.01 4.05 -4.13
CA VAL A 10 21.26 4.96 -5.00
C VAL A 10 22.18 6.12 -5.38
N SER A 11 22.33 6.36 -6.68
CA SER A 11 23.12 7.48 -7.22
C SER A 11 22.21 8.48 -7.96
N GLY A 12 22.69 9.70 -8.15
CA GLY A 12 21.97 10.76 -8.85
C GLY A 12 21.01 11.56 -7.94
N PRO A 13 19.99 12.23 -8.50
CA PRO A 13 19.21 13.26 -7.80
C PRO A 13 18.41 12.74 -6.59
N LEU A 14 18.12 11.44 -6.53
CA LEU A 14 17.38 10.85 -5.41
C LEU A 14 18.27 10.25 -4.31
N ALA A 15 19.59 10.21 -4.52
CA ALA A 15 20.53 9.61 -3.57
C ALA A 15 20.38 10.12 -2.11
N PRO A 16 20.22 11.43 -1.85
CA PRO A 16 20.07 11.95 -0.49
C PRO A 16 18.83 11.41 0.25
N TYR A 17 17.81 10.96 -0.48
CA TYR A 17 16.52 10.54 0.09
C TYR A 17 16.41 9.02 0.27
N ALA A 18 17.39 8.25 -0.20
CA ALA A 18 17.32 6.79 -0.27
C ALA A 18 17.19 6.11 1.11
N ALA A 19 18.00 6.53 2.09
CA ALA A 19 17.97 5.95 3.44
C ALA A 19 16.64 6.23 4.15
N GLY A 20 16.09 7.44 3.96
CA GLY A 20 14.78 7.80 4.49
C GLY A 20 13.66 7.01 3.80
N PHE A 21 13.76 6.77 2.48
CA PHE A 21 12.77 5.98 1.75
C PHE A 21 12.71 4.54 2.26
N GLU A 22 13.87 3.93 2.49
CA GLU A 22 13.94 2.57 3.03
C GLU A 22 13.32 2.49 4.43
N SER A 23 13.62 3.46 5.29
CA SER A 23 13.07 3.56 6.64
C SER A 23 11.55 3.74 6.60
N TRP A 24 11.06 4.59 5.70
CA TRP A 24 9.64 4.87 5.46
C TRP A 24 8.87 3.63 5.01
N LEU A 25 9.46 2.80 4.14
CA LEU A 25 8.86 1.53 3.71
C LEU A 25 8.79 0.53 4.86
N ARG A 26 9.84 0.46 5.68
CA ARG A 26 9.92 -0.46 6.83
C ARG A 26 8.97 -0.09 7.96
N SER A 27 8.70 1.20 8.16
CA SER A 27 7.72 1.66 9.14
C SER A 27 6.27 1.46 8.67
N ARG A 28 6.06 0.97 7.45
CA ARG A 28 4.73 0.77 6.84
C ARG A 28 4.55 -0.68 6.42
N ALA A 29 3.40 -0.98 5.82
CA ALA A 29 3.06 -2.31 5.32
C ALA A 29 3.93 -2.82 4.14
N TYR A 30 5.04 -2.14 3.83
CA TYR A 30 5.95 -2.41 2.71
C TYR A 30 7.31 -2.99 3.13
N SER A 31 7.50 -3.32 4.42
CA SER A 31 8.80 -3.80 4.92
C SER A 31 9.34 -5.03 4.17
N SER A 32 8.48 -5.95 3.71
CA SER A 32 8.92 -7.16 3.00
C SER A 32 9.39 -6.91 1.57
N SER A 33 8.97 -5.80 0.94
CA SER A 33 9.36 -5.42 -0.41
C SER A 33 10.38 -4.28 -0.44
N ALA A 34 10.84 -3.80 0.72
CA ALA A 34 11.67 -2.61 0.85
C ALA A 34 12.92 -2.62 -0.06
N ALA A 35 13.61 -3.75 -0.15
CA ALA A 35 14.79 -3.87 -1.01
C ALA A 35 14.47 -3.76 -2.51
N ASP A 36 13.41 -4.44 -2.97
CA ASP A 36 12.97 -4.38 -4.36
C ASP A 36 12.51 -2.97 -4.74
N ARG A 37 11.86 -2.27 -3.79
CA ARG A 37 11.45 -0.87 -3.94
C ARG A 37 12.62 0.10 -3.93
N LEU A 38 13.65 -0.15 -3.13
CA LEU A 38 14.86 0.66 -3.12
C LEU A 38 15.65 0.50 -4.42
N TYR A 39 15.67 -0.70 -4.99
CA TYR A 39 16.17 -0.91 -6.35
C TYR A 39 15.36 -0.14 -7.39
N GLN A 40 14.03 -0.14 -7.27
CA GLN A 40 13.18 0.67 -8.14
C GLN A 40 13.49 2.18 -8.00
N PHE A 41 13.76 2.65 -6.78
CA PHE A 41 14.12 4.04 -6.49
C PHE A 41 15.45 4.44 -7.14
N ASP A 42 16.48 3.58 -7.10
CA ASP A 42 17.73 3.78 -7.86
C ASP A 42 17.48 3.89 -9.36
N GLN A 43 16.66 3.01 -9.90
CA GLN A 43 16.33 3.01 -11.33
C GLN A 43 15.61 4.29 -11.77
N LEU A 44 14.76 4.85 -10.90
CA LEU A 44 14.12 6.15 -11.12
C LEU A 44 15.14 7.28 -11.07
N SER A 45 16.04 7.28 -10.07
CA SER A 45 17.09 8.28 -9.91
C SER A 45 18.01 8.36 -11.15
N ARG A 46 18.46 7.21 -11.66
CA ARG A 46 19.27 7.12 -12.89
C ARG A 46 18.53 7.57 -14.14
N TRP A 47 17.20 7.49 -14.16
CA TRP A 47 16.41 7.98 -15.29
C TRP A 47 16.28 9.50 -15.24
N LEU A 48 16.03 10.07 -14.05
CA LEU A 48 16.03 11.52 -13.84
C LEU A 48 17.38 12.13 -14.22
N GLU A 49 18.48 11.53 -13.76
CA GLU A 49 19.84 11.99 -14.08
C GLU A 49 20.11 12.03 -15.60
N ARG A 50 19.71 10.98 -16.33
CA ARG A 50 19.84 10.94 -17.81
C ARG A 50 18.97 11.98 -18.52
N GLY A 51 17.85 12.37 -17.91
CA GLY A 51 16.98 13.43 -18.42
C GLY A 51 17.38 14.83 -17.98
N GLY A 52 18.38 14.98 -17.11
CA GLY A 52 18.74 16.25 -16.49
C GLY A 52 17.67 16.80 -15.53
N LEU A 53 16.80 15.93 -15.01
CA LEU A 53 15.67 16.30 -14.17
C LEU A 53 16.01 16.23 -12.68
N GLY A 54 15.59 17.23 -11.93
CA GLY A 54 15.65 17.25 -10.47
C GLY A 54 14.44 16.59 -9.80
N VAL A 55 14.52 16.40 -8.48
CA VAL A 55 13.42 15.85 -7.67
C VAL A 55 12.15 16.72 -7.71
N GLY A 56 12.32 18.04 -7.77
CA GLY A 56 11.21 19.00 -7.86
C GLY A 56 10.48 18.99 -9.19
N GLU A 57 10.99 18.29 -10.19
CA GLU A 57 10.36 18.13 -11.51
C GLU A 57 9.65 16.78 -11.64
N LEU A 58 9.74 15.91 -10.62
CA LEU A 58 9.15 14.59 -10.62
C LEU A 58 7.63 14.67 -10.38
N THR A 59 6.89 14.95 -11.45
CA THR A 59 5.42 14.98 -11.46
C THR A 59 4.82 13.62 -11.85
N GLY A 60 3.50 13.49 -11.74
CA GLY A 60 2.76 12.34 -12.27
C GLY A 60 3.00 12.10 -13.78
N GLU A 61 3.22 13.16 -14.56
CA GLU A 61 3.57 13.03 -15.98
C GLU A 61 4.98 12.43 -16.17
N GLN A 62 5.97 12.86 -15.37
CA GLN A 62 7.31 12.27 -15.43
C GLN A 62 7.32 10.79 -15.01
N ALA A 63 6.46 10.43 -14.06
CA ALA A 63 6.21 9.05 -13.69
C ALA A 63 5.70 8.19 -14.87
N GLU A 64 4.73 8.69 -15.64
CA GLU A 64 4.24 8.00 -16.85
C GLU A 64 5.33 7.90 -17.94
N ARG A 65 6.15 8.95 -18.09
CA ARG A 65 7.30 8.94 -19.01
C ARG A 65 8.35 7.92 -18.60
N PHE A 66 8.65 7.80 -17.31
CA PHE A 66 9.56 6.76 -16.78
C PHE A 66 9.04 5.36 -17.10
N VAL A 67 7.75 5.10 -16.86
CA VAL A 67 7.11 3.82 -17.17
C VAL A 67 7.15 3.52 -18.68
N SER A 68 6.90 4.53 -19.51
CA SER A 68 6.96 4.39 -20.97
C SER A 68 8.38 4.10 -21.46
N ALA A 69 9.39 4.79 -20.92
CA ALA A 69 10.80 4.52 -21.23
C ALA A 69 11.22 3.10 -20.84
N ARG A 70 10.71 2.58 -19.70
CA ARG A 70 10.92 1.20 -19.27
C ARG A 70 10.34 0.19 -20.25
N ARG A 71 9.10 0.41 -20.72
CA ARG A 71 8.44 -0.43 -21.73
C ARG A 71 9.19 -0.42 -23.05
N ALA A 72 9.60 0.75 -23.52
CA ALA A 72 10.39 0.91 -24.75
C ALA A 72 11.75 0.19 -24.68
N ALA A 73 12.35 0.10 -23.50
CA ALA A 73 13.58 -0.67 -23.25
C ALA A 73 13.34 -2.20 -23.09
N GLY A 74 12.15 -2.70 -23.42
CA GLY A 74 11.80 -4.13 -23.36
C GLY A 74 11.74 -4.70 -21.95
N ARG A 75 11.55 -3.86 -20.92
CA ARG A 75 11.49 -4.30 -19.53
C ARG A 75 10.07 -4.71 -19.17
N VAL A 76 9.93 -5.76 -18.35
CA VAL A 76 8.63 -6.29 -17.92
C VAL A 76 8.30 -6.01 -16.44
N THR A 77 9.29 -5.56 -15.66
CA THR A 77 9.10 -5.17 -14.26
C THR A 77 8.91 -3.67 -14.11
N TRP A 78 8.11 -3.24 -13.13
CA TRP A 78 7.91 -1.81 -12.82
C TRP A 78 7.44 -0.99 -14.04
N VAL A 79 6.61 -1.60 -14.90
CA VAL A 79 6.03 -1.00 -16.11
C VAL A 79 4.57 -0.61 -15.91
N SER A 80 4.20 -0.37 -14.66
CA SER A 80 2.92 0.20 -14.29
C SER A 80 3.14 1.56 -13.63
N PRO A 81 2.26 2.55 -13.87
CA PRO A 81 2.23 3.79 -13.09
C PRO A 81 2.18 3.53 -11.59
N GLN A 82 1.57 2.42 -11.14
CA GLN A 82 1.53 2.07 -9.71
C GLN A 82 2.91 1.80 -9.11
N SER A 83 3.92 1.49 -9.93
CA SER A 83 5.27 1.26 -9.44
C SER A 83 5.84 2.52 -8.78
N VAL A 84 5.66 3.71 -9.36
CA VAL A 84 6.28 4.95 -8.88
C VAL A 84 5.47 5.66 -7.79
N LEU A 85 4.29 5.14 -7.41
CA LEU A 85 3.42 5.76 -6.41
C LEU A 85 4.11 5.92 -5.06
N LEU A 86 4.78 4.88 -4.54
CA LEU A 86 5.46 4.96 -3.24
C LEU A 86 6.64 5.95 -3.25
N PRO A 87 7.55 5.95 -4.25
CA PRO A 87 8.55 7.01 -4.39
C PRO A 87 7.95 8.42 -4.41
N LEU A 88 6.90 8.66 -5.19
CA LEU A 88 6.26 9.97 -5.30
C LEU A 88 5.64 10.40 -3.97
N GLU A 89 4.89 9.51 -3.32
CA GLU A 89 4.24 9.75 -2.04
C GLU A 89 5.27 10.15 -0.98
N TYR A 90 6.34 9.38 -0.83
CA TYR A 90 7.42 9.69 0.08
C TYR A 90 8.08 11.06 -0.20
N LEU A 91 8.37 11.37 -1.46
CA LEU A 91 8.99 12.64 -1.84
C LEU A 91 8.04 13.84 -1.69
N CYS A 92 6.72 13.64 -1.88
CA CYS A 92 5.70 14.64 -1.61
C CYS A 92 5.54 14.89 -0.11
N GLU A 93 5.55 13.83 0.72
CA GLU A 93 5.51 13.95 2.18
C GLU A 93 6.72 14.74 2.73
N LEU A 94 7.88 14.63 2.08
CA LEU A 94 9.07 15.43 2.37
C LEU A 94 9.02 16.86 1.82
N GLY A 95 8.01 17.20 1.01
CA GLY A 95 7.87 18.52 0.37
C GLY A 95 8.88 18.81 -0.74
N VAL A 96 9.57 17.78 -1.26
CA VAL A 96 10.63 17.94 -2.28
C VAL A 96 10.16 17.63 -3.70
N ALA A 97 9.04 16.92 -3.86
CA ALA A 97 8.38 16.71 -5.14
C ALA A 97 7.03 17.45 -5.18
N PRO A 98 6.53 17.86 -6.37
CA PRO A 98 5.25 18.52 -6.48
C PRO A 98 4.10 17.59 -6.05
N THR A 99 3.28 18.04 -5.11
CA THR A 99 2.04 17.35 -4.75
C THR A 99 1.13 17.28 -5.97
N PRO A 100 0.65 16.09 -6.39
CA PRO A 100 -0.32 15.99 -7.47
C PRO A 100 -1.55 16.83 -7.14
N VAL A 101 -1.97 17.69 -8.09
CA VAL A 101 -3.13 18.58 -7.95
C VAL A 101 -4.46 17.81 -7.78
N ALA A 102 -4.45 16.49 -8.02
CA ALA A 102 -5.60 15.62 -7.89
C ALA A 102 -5.39 14.56 -6.80
N ALA A 103 -5.62 14.93 -5.56
CA ALA A 103 -6.18 14.00 -4.59
C ALA A 103 -7.05 14.84 -3.67
N ALA A 104 -8.37 14.69 -3.82
CA ALA A 104 -9.31 15.13 -2.80
C ALA A 104 -8.76 14.63 -1.46
N VAL A 105 -8.56 15.56 -0.53
CA VAL A 105 -8.20 15.25 0.85
C VAL A 105 -9.18 14.19 1.30
N SER A 106 -8.71 12.98 1.63
CA SER A 106 -9.57 11.96 2.21
C SER A 106 -10.26 12.60 3.42
N GLU A 107 -11.58 12.78 3.33
CA GLU A 107 -12.40 13.49 4.31
C GLU A 107 -12.61 12.62 5.56
N GLY A 108 -11.53 12.20 6.21
CA GLY A 108 -11.60 11.48 7.48
C GLY A 108 -10.57 10.35 7.66
N PRO A 109 -10.38 9.88 8.90
CA PRO A 109 -9.49 8.76 9.21
C PRO A 109 -9.85 7.46 8.49
N LEU A 110 -11.15 7.19 8.29
CA LEU A 110 -11.64 6.01 7.58
C LEU A 110 -11.26 6.04 6.09
N GLU A 111 -11.51 7.15 5.42
CA GLU A 111 -11.21 7.36 4.00
C GLU A 111 -9.70 7.27 3.74
N GLY A 112 -8.89 7.84 4.64
CA GLY A 112 -7.43 7.73 4.57
C GLY A 112 -6.97 6.27 4.70
N LEU A 113 -7.49 5.54 5.69
CA LEU A 113 -7.15 4.13 5.89
C LEU A 113 -7.57 3.24 4.72
N LEU A 114 -8.75 3.50 4.13
CA LEU A 114 -9.22 2.79 2.93
C LEU A 114 -8.34 3.09 1.71
N ALA A 115 -7.88 4.34 1.55
CA ALA A 115 -6.97 4.73 0.49
C ALA A 115 -5.61 4.00 0.63
N ASP A 116 -5.05 3.95 1.84
CA ASP A 116 -3.78 3.27 2.11
C ASP A 116 -3.90 1.75 1.94
N TYR A 117 -5.01 1.16 2.39
CA TYR A 117 -5.29 -0.25 2.16
C TYR A 117 -5.41 -0.56 0.66
N GLY A 118 -6.14 0.27 -0.09
CA GLY A 118 -6.26 0.14 -1.55
C GLY A 118 -4.90 0.21 -2.23
N ARG A 119 -4.03 1.14 -1.81
CA ARG A 119 -2.65 1.27 -2.31
C ARG A 119 -1.84 0.01 -2.00
N TYR A 120 -1.92 -0.53 -0.79
CA TYR A 120 -1.28 -1.80 -0.44
C TYR A 120 -1.75 -2.96 -1.35
N LEU A 121 -3.05 -3.07 -1.63
CA LEU A 121 -3.57 -4.13 -2.51
C LEU A 121 -3.08 -4.00 -3.96
N LEU A 122 -3.02 -2.79 -4.48
CA LEU A 122 -2.51 -2.53 -5.84
C LEU A 122 -1.02 -2.85 -5.92
N ILE A 123 -0.25 -2.39 -4.93
CA ILE A 123 1.21 -2.31 -5.01
C ILE A 123 1.88 -3.60 -4.51
N GLU A 124 1.44 -4.16 -3.39
CA GLU A 124 2.05 -5.35 -2.77
C GLU A 124 1.34 -6.64 -3.14
N ARG A 125 0.03 -6.58 -3.39
CA ARG A 125 -0.76 -7.76 -3.78
C ARG A 125 -0.97 -7.87 -5.28
N GLY A 126 -0.61 -6.83 -6.05
CA GLY A 126 -0.72 -6.82 -7.51
C GLY A 126 -2.16 -6.97 -8.00
N LEU A 127 -3.16 -6.60 -7.18
CA LEU A 127 -4.56 -6.71 -7.57
C LEU A 127 -4.92 -5.62 -8.59
N SER A 128 -5.90 -5.92 -9.44
CA SER A 128 -6.45 -4.91 -10.36
C SER A 128 -7.26 -3.85 -9.59
N GLN A 129 -7.36 -2.64 -10.15
CA GLN A 129 -8.20 -1.59 -9.58
C GLN A 129 -9.66 -2.03 -9.39
N HIS A 130 -10.25 -2.71 -10.37
CA HIS A 130 -11.60 -3.26 -10.28
C HIS A 130 -11.72 -4.24 -9.11
N THR A 131 -10.76 -5.17 -8.95
CA THR A 131 -10.76 -6.10 -7.81
C THR A 131 -10.69 -5.36 -6.47
N VAL A 132 -9.84 -4.33 -6.37
CA VAL A 132 -9.72 -3.51 -5.15
C VAL A 132 -11.02 -2.79 -4.84
N LEU A 133 -11.62 -2.12 -5.82
CA LEU A 133 -12.82 -1.30 -5.65
C LEU A 133 -14.09 -2.12 -5.43
N ASP A 134 -14.23 -3.27 -6.11
CA ASP A 134 -15.50 -3.99 -6.12
C ASP A 134 -15.55 -5.14 -5.11
N ALA A 135 -14.40 -5.77 -4.80
CA ALA A 135 -14.38 -6.92 -3.90
C ALA A 135 -13.82 -6.59 -2.51
N TYR A 136 -12.75 -5.78 -2.43
CA TYR A 136 -12.06 -5.56 -1.16
C TYR A 136 -12.52 -4.28 -0.45
N GLY A 137 -12.68 -3.18 -1.19
CA GLY A 137 -13.10 -1.88 -0.68
C GLY A 137 -14.42 -1.89 0.09
N PRO A 138 -15.50 -2.50 -0.44
CA PRO A 138 -16.80 -2.50 0.23
C PRO A 138 -16.77 -3.30 1.53
N VAL A 139 -16.05 -4.43 1.54
CA VAL A 139 -15.87 -5.25 2.75
C VAL A 139 -15.08 -4.48 3.80
N ALA A 140 -13.99 -3.82 3.39
CA ALA A 140 -13.18 -3.04 4.31
C ALA A 140 -13.95 -1.86 4.91
N ARG A 141 -14.68 -1.11 4.08
CA ARG A 141 -15.51 0.00 4.56
C ARG A 141 -16.57 -0.47 5.55
N LEU A 142 -17.28 -1.55 5.21
CA LEU A 142 -18.31 -2.10 6.09
C LEU A 142 -17.74 -2.51 7.46
N PHE A 143 -16.61 -3.22 7.47
CA PHE A 143 -15.97 -3.65 8.71
C PHE A 143 -15.44 -2.47 9.54
N LEU A 144 -14.74 -1.53 8.91
CA LEU A 144 -14.09 -0.40 9.59
C LEU A 144 -15.09 0.64 10.10
N ALA A 145 -16.19 0.88 9.37
CA ALA A 145 -17.25 1.79 9.82
C ALA A 145 -17.89 1.34 11.14
N GLU A 146 -17.98 0.03 11.40
CA GLU A 146 -18.44 -0.49 12.69
C GLU A 146 -17.44 -0.29 13.83
N ARG A 147 -16.17 -0.04 13.50
CA ARG A 147 -15.10 0.23 14.47
C ARG A 147 -14.91 1.71 14.74
N GLU A 148 -15.45 2.56 13.87
CA GLU A 148 -15.47 4.00 14.05
C GLU A 148 -16.52 4.38 15.09
N GLY A 149 -16.10 4.36 16.36
CA GLY A 149 -16.90 4.79 17.50
C GLY A 149 -16.67 6.26 17.86
N PRO A 150 -17.32 6.76 18.93
CA PRO A 150 -17.15 8.12 19.42
C PRO A 150 -15.70 8.47 19.80
N ASP A 151 -14.93 7.46 20.21
CA ASP A 151 -13.52 7.58 20.59
C ASP A 151 -12.57 7.59 19.36
N GLY A 152 -13.11 7.47 18.15
CA GLY A 152 -12.38 7.45 16.89
C GLY A 152 -11.89 6.06 16.46
N LEU A 153 -11.59 5.95 15.17
CA LEU A 153 -11.21 4.68 14.52
C LEU A 153 -9.95 4.04 15.10
N GLY A 154 -8.94 4.84 15.49
CA GLY A 154 -7.69 4.34 16.05
C GLY A 154 -7.88 3.56 17.37
N VAL A 155 -8.74 4.07 18.27
CA VAL A 155 -9.06 3.39 19.53
C VAL A 155 -9.86 2.11 19.26
N GLY A 156 -10.80 2.16 18.33
CA GLY A 156 -11.57 0.99 17.90
C GLY A 156 -10.68 -0.13 17.36
N LEU A 157 -9.69 0.21 16.53
CA LEU A 157 -8.72 -0.75 16.01
C LEU A 157 -7.77 -1.29 17.09
N GLY A 158 -7.28 -0.45 17.99
CA GLY A 158 -6.40 -0.89 19.09
C GLY A 158 -7.06 -1.89 20.05
N ARG A 159 -8.40 -1.89 20.12
CA ARG A 159 -9.19 -2.83 20.93
C ARG A 159 -9.69 -4.04 20.15
N LEU A 160 -9.42 -4.12 18.84
CA LEU A 160 -9.96 -5.17 17.98
C LEU A 160 -9.54 -6.55 18.47
N CYS A 161 -10.52 -7.43 18.71
CA CYS A 161 -10.27 -8.80 19.15
C CYS A 161 -10.86 -9.84 18.20
N ALA A 162 -10.56 -11.13 18.45
CA ALA A 162 -11.08 -12.24 17.65
C ALA A 162 -12.61 -12.29 17.64
N ALA A 163 -13.25 -11.96 18.77
CA ALA A 163 -14.70 -12.01 18.91
C ALA A 163 -15.40 -10.98 18.01
N ASP A 164 -14.81 -9.80 17.81
CA ASP A 164 -15.33 -8.79 16.87
C ASP A 164 -15.34 -9.31 15.43
N VAL A 165 -14.24 -9.96 15.02
CA VAL A 165 -14.10 -10.56 13.69
C VAL A 165 -15.11 -11.69 13.51
N SER A 166 -15.24 -12.58 14.49
CA SER A 166 -16.21 -13.68 14.45
C SER A 166 -17.66 -13.19 14.44
N SER A 167 -17.99 -12.17 15.24
CA SER A 167 -19.33 -11.57 15.28
C SER A 167 -19.70 -10.89 13.96
N PHE A 168 -18.75 -10.17 13.37
CA PHE A 168 -18.92 -9.59 12.03
C PHE A 168 -19.21 -10.68 10.98
N LEU A 169 -18.39 -11.74 10.93
CA LEU A 169 -18.59 -12.84 9.99
C LEU A 169 -19.91 -13.58 10.23
N ALA A 170 -20.28 -13.82 11.48
CA ALA A 170 -21.54 -14.48 11.85
C ALA A 170 -22.77 -13.69 11.40
N ARG A 171 -22.68 -12.35 11.38
CA ARG A 171 -23.76 -11.47 10.93
C ARG A 171 -23.81 -11.30 9.41
N GLU A 172 -22.65 -11.22 8.75
CA GLU A 172 -22.57 -10.87 7.33
C GLU A 172 -22.56 -12.07 6.37
N CYS A 173 -22.03 -13.23 6.78
CA CYS A 173 -22.01 -14.42 5.94
C CYS A 173 -23.42 -14.95 5.58
N PRO A 174 -24.40 -15.03 6.50
CA PRO A 174 -25.73 -15.55 6.18
C PRO A 174 -26.52 -14.70 5.17
N LYS A 175 -26.14 -13.42 4.99
CA LYS A 175 -26.77 -12.49 4.03
C LYS A 175 -26.30 -12.70 2.59
N ARG A 176 -25.40 -13.67 2.35
CA ARG A 176 -24.67 -13.83 1.09
C ARG A 176 -24.79 -15.26 0.57
N SER A 177 -24.54 -15.43 -0.72
CA SER A 177 -24.31 -16.76 -1.30
C SER A 177 -23.04 -17.39 -0.70
N VAL A 178 -22.89 -18.70 -0.85
CA VAL A 178 -21.68 -19.42 -0.39
C VAL A 178 -20.40 -18.82 -0.97
N SER A 179 -20.40 -18.49 -2.27
CA SER A 179 -19.28 -17.83 -2.93
C SER A 179 -19.04 -16.42 -2.36
N GLY A 180 -20.10 -15.63 -2.18
CA GLY A 180 -19.98 -14.29 -1.60
C GLY A 180 -19.50 -14.27 -0.14
N ALA A 181 -19.83 -15.29 0.65
CA ALA A 181 -19.31 -15.46 2.00
C ALA A 181 -17.82 -15.81 2.00
N ARG A 182 -17.35 -16.63 1.04
CA ARG A 182 -15.92 -16.91 0.88
C ARG A 182 -15.14 -15.66 0.47
N ASP A 183 -15.69 -14.86 -0.44
CA ASP A 183 -15.08 -13.60 -0.89
C ASP A 183 -14.99 -12.59 0.26
N LEU A 184 -16.06 -12.47 1.07
CA LEU A 184 -16.08 -11.65 2.29
C LEU A 184 -14.94 -12.05 3.24
N VAL A 185 -14.81 -13.35 3.53
CA VAL A 185 -13.75 -13.86 4.42
C VAL A 185 -12.36 -13.61 3.83
N CYS A 186 -12.20 -13.76 2.52
CA CYS A 186 -10.94 -13.49 1.83
C CYS A 186 -10.53 -12.01 1.95
N ALA A 187 -11.46 -11.10 1.64
CA ALA A 187 -11.25 -9.66 1.73
C ALA A 187 -10.95 -9.23 3.18
N LEU A 188 -11.70 -9.74 4.16
CA LEU A 188 -11.49 -9.43 5.57
C LEU A 188 -10.12 -9.93 6.07
N ARG A 189 -9.72 -11.15 5.70
CA ARG A 189 -8.40 -11.68 6.05
C ARG A 189 -7.27 -10.81 5.48
N SER A 190 -7.45 -10.33 4.24
CA SER A 190 -6.50 -9.43 3.61
C SER A 190 -6.41 -8.09 4.34
N LEU A 191 -7.54 -7.54 4.78
CA LEU A 191 -7.59 -6.31 5.57
C LEU A 191 -6.87 -6.48 6.90
N LEU A 192 -7.20 -7.53 7.67
CA LEU A 192 -6.57 -7.78 8.97
C LEU A 192 -5.05 -7.96 8.84
N ARG A 193 -4.60 -8.62 7.76
CA ARG A 193 -3.16 -8.72 7.47
C ARG A 193 -2.55 -7.33 7.23
N TYR A 194 -3.20 -6.48 6.44
CA TYR A 194 -2.72 -5.12 6.20
C TYR A 194 -2.67 -4.30 7.50
N LEU A 195 -3.75 -4.30 8.29
CA LEU A 195 -3.82 -3.57 9.57
C LEU A 195 -2.69 -4.00 10.52
N HIS A 196 -2.37 -5.29 10.55
CA HIS A 196 -1.25 -5.81 11.32
C HIS A 196 0.11 -5.33 10.79
N LEU A 197 0.32 -5.41 9.47
CA LEU A 197 1.56 -4.92 8.83
C LEU A 197 1.74 -3.41 8.97
N ALA A 198 0.65 -2.65 9.06
CA ALA A 198 0.64 -1.22 9.32
C ALA A 198 0.79 -0.88 10.82
N GLY A 199 0.86 -1.89 11.71
CA GLY A 199 0.99 -1.69 13.15
C GLY A 199 -0.26 -1.14 13.84
N LEU A 200 -1.41 -1.16 13.16
CA LEU A 200 -2.68 -0.63 13.69
C LEU A 200 -3.41 -1.60 14.61
N ILE A 201 -3.09 -2.89 14.50
CA ILE A 201 -3.60 -3.95 15.37
C ILE A 201 -2.46 -4.88 15.82
N GLY A 202 -2.61 -5.45 17.01
CA GLY A 202 -1.72 -6.51 17.50
C GLY A 202 -1.73 -7.76 16.60
N LEU A 203 -0.87 -8.74 16.90
CA LEU A 203 -0.78 -10.00 16.13
C LEU A 203 -2.19 -10.54 15.85
N PRO A 204 -2.57 -10.78 14.57
CA PRO A 204 -3.91 -11.27 14.28
C PRO A 204 -4.11 -12.53 15.10
N PRO A 205 -5.21 -12.66 15.88
CA PRO A 205 -5.50 -13.89 16.57
C PRO A 205 -5.61 -14.95 15.49
N SER A 206 -4.57 -15.78 15.41
CA SER A 206 -4.49 -16.91 14.50
C SER A 206 -5.85 -17.61 14.55
N MET A 207 -6.49 -17.80 13.39
CA MET A 207 -7.50 -18.83 13.23
C MET A 207 -6.79 -20.14 13.57
N ARG A 208 -6.75 -20.49 14.86
CA ARG A 208 -6.23 -21.75 15.35
C ARG A 208 -7.19 -22.78 14.79
N SER A 209 -6.74 -23.52 13.79
CA SER A 209 -7.37 -24.78 13.44
C SER A 209 -7.33 -25.62 14.71
N SER A 210 -8.50 -25.79 15.34
CA SER A 210 -8.66 -26.77 16.40
C SER A 210 -8.20 -28.11 15.86
N THR A 211 -7.20 -28.69 16.52
CA THR A 211 -6.88 -30.11 16.40
C THR A 211 -7.80 -30.87 17.33
#